data_AF-A0A1B8ZU92-F1
#
_entry.id   AF-A0A1B8ZU92-F1
#
_cell.length_a   1.000
_cell.length_b   1.000
_cell.length_c   1.000
_cell.angle_alpha   90.00
_cell.angle_beta   90.00
_cell.angle_gamma   90.00
#
_symmetry.space_group_name_H-M   'P 1'
#
loop_
_entity.id
_entity.type
_entity.pdbx_description
1 polymer ?
#
loop_
_entity_poly.entity_id
_entity_poly.type
_entity_poly.pdbx_seq_one_letter_code
_entity_poly.pdbx_strand_id
1 'polypeptide(L)'
;MITLNPGLQVLQNKLNLPKKELILEIELNGKMKFEHLMNTIYNQLGICHRVLSANIEYVNGYSFGTVQLYINVNSEDFQQLEFYLNKNKLISTSVEYTCRKYF
;
A
#
# COMPACT_ATOMS: atom_id res chain seq x y z
N MET A 1 31.20 4.10 -26.22
CA MET A 1 30.61 4.37 -24.89
C MET A 1 29.13 4.05 -24.97
N ILE A 2 28.63 3.12 -24.16
CA ILE A 2 27.19 2.82 -24.09
C ILE A 2 26.62 3.85 -23.10
N THR A 3 25.98 4.91 -23.60
CA THR A 3 25.24 5.85 -22.76
C THR A 3 23.99 5.14 -22.25
N LEU A 4 24.06 4.60 -21.04
CA LEU A 4 22.91 4.06 -20.33
C LEU A 4 21.85 5.15 -20.22
N ASN A 5 20.65 4.86 -20.70
CA ASN A 5 19.52 5.78 -20.67
C ASN A 5 19.21 6.14 -19.19
N PRO A 6 19.26 7.41 -18.78
CA PRO A 6 19.07 7.80 -17.39
C PRO A 6 17.74 7.33 -16.80
N GLY A 7 16.68 7.21 -17.62
CA GLY A 7 15.40 6.62 -17.18
C GLY A 7 15.50 5.14 -16.79
N LEU A 8 16.37 4.36 -17.45
CA LEU A 8 16.60 2.95 -17.11
C LEU A 8 17.37 2.80 -15.79
N GLN A 9 18.33 3.70 -15.53
CA GLN A 9 19.09 3.71 -14.28
C GLN A 9 18.21 4.08 -13.09
N VAL A 10 17.30 5.05 -13.24
CA VAL A 10 16.34 5.42 -12.19
C VAL A 10 15.37 4.27 -11.88
N LEU A 11 14.88 3.57 -12.91
CA LEU A 11 13.99 2.42 -12.72
C LEU A 11 14.71 1.26 -12.01
N GLN A 12 15.95 0.96 -12.39
CA GLN A 12 16.79 -0.06 -11.74
C GLN A 12 17.09 0.29 -10.28
N ASN A 13 17.34 1.57 -9.98
CA ASN A 13 17.56 2.02 -8.60
C ASN A 13 16.30 1.88 -7.72
N LYS A 14 15.10 2.13 -8.27
CA LYS A 14 13.85 1.86 -7.53
C LYS A 14 13.60 0.38 -7.27
N LEU A 15 13.96 -0.50 -8.21
CA LEU A 15 13.84 -1.95 -8.04
C LEU A 15 14.78 -2.52 -6.96
N ASN A 16 15.93 -1.88 -6.76
CA ASN A 16 16.96 -2.28 -5.80
C ASN A 16 16.80 -1.65 -4.41
N LEU A 17 15.78 -0.81 -4.18
CA LEU A 17 15.52 -0.26 -2.86
C LEU A 17 15.13 -1.39 -1.90
N PRO A 18 15.68 -1.40 -0.66
CA PRO A 18 15.30 -2.37 0.35
C PRO A 18 13.80 -2.23 0.62
N LYS A 19 13.09 -3.33 0.45
CA LYS A 19 11.66 -3.39 0.73
C LYS A 19 11.42 -3.98 2.11
N LYS A 20 10.36 -3.51 2.75
CA LYS A 20 9.86 -4.02 4.01
C LYS A 20 8.54 -4.73 3.79
N GLU A 21 8.34 -5.79 4.55
CA GLU A 21 7.05 -6.48 4.64
C GLU A 21 6.25 -5.83 5.77
N LEU A 22 5.10 -5.26 5.44
CA LEU A 22 4.24 -4.55 6.39
C LEU A 22 2.84 -5.16 6.37
N ILE A 23 2.21 -5.20 7.54
CA ILE A 23 0.76 -5.36 7.66
C ILE A 23 0.19 -3.97 7.89
N LEU A 24 -0.67 -3.53 6.97
CA LEU A 24 -1.34 -2.25 6.98
C LEU A 24 -2.84 -2.46 7.21
N GLU A 25 -3.35 -1.92 8.31
CA GLU A 25 -4.79 -1.83 8.57
C GLU A 25 -5.30 -0.44 8.20
N ILE A 26 -6.42 -0.38 7.48
CA ILE A 26 -7.06 0.85 7.03
C ILE A 26 -8.53 0.81 7.44
N GLU A 27 -9.00 1.86 8.09
CA GLU A 27 -10.40 2.04 8.45
C GLU A 27 -11.13 2.92 7.41
N LEU A 28 -12.21 2.39 6.87
CA LEU A 28 -13.13 3.08 5.98
C LEU A 28 -14.26 3.73 6.79
N ASN A 29 -14.48 5.02 6.52
CA ASN A 29 -15.47 5.86 7.20
C ASN A 29 -16.59 6.37 6.27
N GLY A 30 -16.82 5.68 5.15
CA GLY A 30 -17.82 6.06 4.15
C GLY A 30 -17.39 7.15 3.16
N LYS A 31 -16.24 7.83 3.35
CA LYS A 31 -15.77 8.85 2.40
C LYS A 31 -15.14 8.27 1.14
N MET A 32 -14.71 7.02 1.20
CA MET A 32 -14.01 6.32 0.13
C MET A 32 -14.65 4.95 -0.07
N LYS A 33 -14.92 4.60 -1.33
CA LYS A 33 -15.32 3.24 -1.69
C LYS A 33 -14.14 2.30 -1.55
N PHE A 34 -14.40 1.10 -1.05
CA PHE A 34 -13.39 0.05 -0.90
C PHE A 34 -12.67 -0.24 -2.22
N GLU A 35 -13.41 -0.41 -3.31
CA GLU A 35 -12.85 -0.72 -4.64
C GLU A 35 -11.95 0.40 -5.15
N HIS A 36 -12.30 1.66 -4.84
CA HIS A 36 -11.49 2.82 -5.24
C HIS A 36 -10.16 2.86 -4.48
N LEU A 37 -10.18 2.55 -3.18
CA LEU A 37 -8.97 2.44 -2.37
C LEU A 37 -8.04 1.35 -2.94
N MET A 38 -8.57 0.14 -3.15
CA MET A 38 -7.78 -0.99 -3.65
C MET A 38 -7.20 -0.72 -5.04
N ASN A 39 -8.02 -0.13 -5.94
CA ASN A 39 -7.58 0.27 -7.27
C ASN A 39 -6.48 1.34 -7.22
N THR A 40 -6.58 2.31 -6.31
CA THR A 40 -5.59 3.37 -6.15
C THR A 40 -4.25 2.81 -5.66
N ILE A 41 -4.27 1.95 -4.64
CA ILE A 41 -3.05 1.32 -4.11
C ILE A 41 -2.32 0.54 -5.20
N TYR A 42 -3.04 -0.25 -6.01
CA TYR A 42 -2.41 -1.05 -7.06
C TYR A 42 -2.02 -0.23 -8.29
N ASN A 43 -2.97 0.48 -8.91
CA ASN A 43 -2.77 1.08 -10.22
C ASN A 43 -2.11 2.46 -10.18
N GLN A 44 -2.35 3.27 -9.14
CA GLN A 44 -1.77 4.62 -9.05
C GLN A 44 -0.46 4.61 -8.27
N LEU A 45 -0.40 3.88 -7.15
CA LEU A 45 0.80 3.82 -6.31
C LEU A 45 1.73 2.67 -6.70
N GLY A 46 1.29 1.71 -7.52
CA GLY A 46 2.12 0.59 -7.95
C GLY A 46 2.41 -0.42 -6.82
N ILE A 47 1.66 -0.37 -5.72
CA ILE A 47 1.91 -1.19 -4.53
C ILE A 47 1.11 -2.48 -4.64
N CYS A 48 1.82 -3.58 -4.86
CA CYS A 48 1.26 -4.92 -4.79
C CYS A 48 0.89 -5.24 -3.34
N HIS A 49 -0.32 -5.76 -3.14
CA HIS A 49 -0.86 -6.06 -1.83
C HIS A 49 -1.61 -7.40 -1.84
N ARG A 50 -1.66 -8.05 -0.68
CA ARG A 50 -2.51 -9.22 -0.42
C ARG A 50 -3.49 -8.86 0.68
N VAL A 51 -4.77 -9.08 0.46
CA VAL A 51 -5.79 -8.90 1.49
C VAL A 51 -5.65 -10.03 2.52
N LEU A 52 -5.44 -9.67 3.78
CA LEU A 52 -5.40 -10.62 4.91
C LEU A 52 -6.77 -10.75 5.58
N SER A 53 -7.45 -9.63 5.75
CA SER A 53 -8.79 -9.55 6.33
C SER A 53 -9.53 -8.36 5.73
N ALA A 54 -10.83 -8.49 5.52
CA ALA A 54 -11.69 -7.39 5.08
C ALA A 54 -13.05 -7.53 5.78
N ASN A 55 -13.32 -6.65 6.72
CA ASN A 55 -14.61 -6.51 7.35
C ASN A 55 -15.24 -5.20 6.86
N ILE A 56 -15.91 -5.28 5.70
CA ILE A 56 -16.47 -4.13 5.01
C ILE A 56 -17.99 -4.25 4.94
N GLU A 57 -18.66 -3.22 5.43
CA GLU A 57 -20.11 -3.06 5.32
C GLU A 57 -20.44 -2.01 4.25
N TYR A 58 -21.48 -2.30 3.47
CA TYR A 58 -21.96 -1.41 2.42
C TYR A 58 -23.31 -0.82 2.82
N VAL A 59 -23.32 0.48 3.11
CA VAL A 59 -24.54 1.20 3.53
C VAL A 59 -24.76 2.37 2.58
N ASN A 60 -25.89 2.37 1.88
CA ASN A 60 -26.28 3.42 0.92
C ASN A 60 -25.19 3.73 -0.14
N GLY A 61 -24.45 2.71 -0.58
CA GLY A 61 -23.38 2.85 -1.58
C GLY A 61 -22.04 3.36 -1.04
N TYR A 62 -21.92 3.52 0.28
CA TYR A 62 -20.69 3.86 0.99
C TYR A 62 -20.11 2.63 1.69
N SER A 63 -18.78 2.59 1.83
CA SER A 63 -18.05 1.50 2.48
C SER A 63 -17.59 1.90 3.88
N PHE A 64 -17.87 1.06 4.86
CA PHE A 64 -17.47 1.23 6.26
C PHE A 64 -16.74 -0.03 6.77
N GLY A 65 -15.91 0.11 7.80
CA GLY A 65 -15.23 -1.00 8.45
C GLY A 65 -13.73 -1.00 8.22
N THR A 66 -13.07 -2.16 8.26
CA THR A 66 -11.61 -2.26 8.23
C THR A 66 -11.10 -3.25 7.19
N VAL A 67 -9.96 -2.94 6.58
CA VAL A 67 -9.21 -3.85 5.73
C VAL A 67 -7.78 -3.96 6.22
N GLN A 68 -7.29 -5.19 6.28
CA GLN A 68 -5.89 -5.51 6.57
C GLN A 68 -5.21 -6.02 5.31
N LEU A 69 -4.10 -5.38 4.95
CA LEU A 69 -3.31 -5.66 3.77
C LEU A 69 -1.90 -6.06 4.18
N TYR A 70 -1.38 -7.12 3.58
CA TYR A 70 0.04 -7.39 3.54
C TYR A 70 0.64 -6.70 2.31
N ILE A 71 1.63 -5.85 2.53
CA ILE A 71 2.34 -5.10 1.48
C ILE A 71 3.85 -5.33 1.57
N ASN A 72 4.49 -5.39 0.42
CA ASN A 72 5.95 -5.45 0.30
C ASN A 72 6.42 -4.20 -0.46
N VAL A 73 6.88 -3.20 0.28
CA VAL A 73 7.01 -1.83 -0.20
C VAL A 73 8.32 -1.20 0.29
N ASN A 74 8.90 -0.29 -0.50
CA ASN A 74 10.05 0.51 -0.05
C ASN A 74 9.57 1.73 0.76
N SER A 75 10.50 2.41 1.45
CA SER A 75 10.15 3.53 2.31
C SER A 75 9.52 4.73 1.56
N GLU A 76 9.94 5.00 0.32
CA GLU A 76 9.44 6.14 -0.46
C GLU A 76 7.99 5.91 -0.90
N ASP A 77 7.69 4.74 -1.46
CA ASP A 77 6.35 4.39 -1.92
C ASP A 77 5.40 4.23 -0.72
N PHE A 78 5.90 3.74 0.43
CA PHE A 78 5.11 3.69 1.66
C PHE A 78 4.76 5.09 2.17
N GLN A 79 5.70 6.04 2.15
CA GLN A 79 5.42 7.43 2.53
C GLN A 79 4.38 8.08 1.61
N GLN A 80 4.39 7.77 0.31
CA GLN A 80 3.35 8.22 -0.62
C GLN A 80 1.98 7.63 -0.30
N LEU A 81 1.92 6.35 0.08
CA LEU A 81 0.71 5.69 0.56
C LEU A 81 0.18 6.35 1.84
N GLU A 82 1.02 6.59 2.84
CA GLU A 82 0.62 7.28 4.07
C GLU A 82 0.08 8.69 3.79
N PHE A 83 0.76 9.44 2.92
CA PHE A 83 0.30 10.76 2.51
C PHE A 83 -1.07 10.69 1.83
N TYR A 84 -1.29 9.72 0.95
CA TYR A 84 -2.58 9.51 0.30
C TYR A 84 -3.69 9.20 1.31
N LEU A 85 -3.45 8.28 2.25
CA LEU A 85 -4.44 7.89 3.26
C LEU A 85 -4.80 9.09 4.16
N ASN A 86 -3.80 9.81 4.63
CA ASN A 86 -3.97 11.02 5.44
C ASN A 86 -4.73 12.12 4.70
N LYS A 87 -4.40 12.37 3.43
CA LYS A 87 -5.10 13.35 2.58
C LYS A 87 -6.58 13.03 2.41
N ASN A 88 -6.92 11.73 2.33
CA ASN A 88 -8.30 11.27 2.22
C ASN A 88 -8.99 11.08 3.58
N LYS A 89 -8.34 11.47 4.68
CA LYS A 89 -8.85 11.35 6.06
C LYS A 89 -9.23 9.91 6.40
N LEU A 90 -8.42 8.95 5.94
CA LEU A 90 -8.49 7.56 6.35
C LEU A 90 -7.53 7.35 7.51
N ILE A 91 -7.98 6.61 8.52
CA ILE A 91 -7.14 6.18 9.63
C ILE A 91 -6.45 4.90 9.18
N SER A 92 -5.14 4.82 9.41
CA SER A 92 -4.37 3.63 9.10
C SER A 92 -3.30 3.36 10.14
N THR A 93 -3.07 2.08 10.43
CA THR A 93 -2.02 1.62 11.32
C THR A 93 -1.17 0.59 10.57
N SER A 94 0.15 0.66 10.72
CA SER A 94 1.05 -0.32 10.10
C SER A 94 1.97 -0.97 11.12
N VAL A 95 2.30 -2.23 10.90
CA VAL A 95 3.30 -2.98 11.69
C VAL A 95 4.24 -3.73 10.76
N GLU A 96 5.52 -3.78 11.13
CA GLU A 96 6.53 -4.51 10.36
C GLU A 96 6.41 -6.02 10.61
N TYR A 97 6.26 -6.79 9.54
CA TYR A 97 6.14 -8.24 9.59
C TYR A 97 7.53 -8.87 9.56
N THR A 98 7.96 -9.42 10.71
CA THR A 98 9.23 -10.13 10.84
C THR A 98 8.99 -11.62 10.97
N CYS A 99 9.03 -12.34 9.84
CA CYS A 99 8.95 -13.79 9.86
C CYS A 99 10.28 -14.39 10.33
N ARG A 100 10.32 -14.94 11.54
CA ARG A 100 11.46 -15.73 12.01
C ARG A 100 11.49 -17.06 11.26
N LYS A 101 12.47 -17.24 10.38
CA LYS A 101 12.78 -18.55 9.80
C LYS A 101 13.54 -19.36 10.84
N TYR A 102 12.93 -20.42 11.34
CA TYR A 102 13.65 -21.47 12.05
C TYR A 102 14.33 -22.33 10.98
N PHE A 103 15.66 -22.34 11.00
CA PHE A 103 16.49 -23.20 10.14
C PHE A 103 16.63 -24.58 10.76
#